data_AF-A0A0G9L6X7-F1
#
_entry.id   AF-A0A0G9L6X7-F1
#
_cell.length_a   1.000
_cell.length_b   1.000
_cell.length_c   1.000
_cell.angle_alpha   90.00
_cell.angle_beta   90.00
_cell.angle_gamma   90.00
#
_symmetry.space_group_name_H-M   'P 1'
#
loop_
_entity.id
_entity.type
_entity.pdbx_description
1 polymer ?
#
loop_
_entity_poly.entity_id
_entity_poly.type
_entity_poly.pdbx_seq_one_letter_code
_entity_poly.pdbx_strand_id
1 'polypeptide(L)'
;MYSMGAIYREFLGLKLPKILPNSFHYEHGWYSSENAIITDIDIYQSLMFVMSERRKKIYEEELRKLNIEREVIVTGSPFFMYRKIKKIEKSKYANGSVVFPCHSTKEIEVDYNIENFCESLDRLPNEFKPCVICLHWCDYNNKNVLEKYKSLGYKVVTAGFPNRSNNFKFVKNYYDILSNAKYTLSNEIGTYTFYSVEMGIPFSLINKGEVTHHNKGDLNLSNWNIFDKFKASEISLIMEEAERIFYGINYEVSSEQRQFVELEMGSNEQNMLNKYQLRKIVLKSYKDINYYKLIKKIILKIKNKIKYISNKLRR
;
A
#
# COMPACT_ATOMS: atom_id res chain seq x y z
N MET A 1 -0.75 -1.69 9.57
CA MET A 1 -1.93 -1.49 8.72
C MET A 1 -2.04 -2.66 7.73
N TYR A 2 -3.15 -2.84 7.02
CA TYR A 2 -3.30 -3.81 5.90
C TYR A 2 -2.92 -5.27 6.21
N SER A 3 -3.00 -5.72 7.47
CA SER A 3 -2.54 -7.06 7.92
C SER A 3 -1.02 -7.31 7.84
N MET A 4 -0.21 -6.35 7.38
CA MET A 4 1.23 -6.56 7.09
C MET A 4 2.02 -7.09 8.30
N GLY A 5 1.77 -6.52 9.48
CA GLY A 5 2.39 -7.00 10.71
C GLY A 5 2.08 -8.46 11.03
N ALA A 6 0.85 -8.92 10.77
CA ALA A 6 0.48 -10.33 10.92
C ALA A 6 1.14 -11.20 9.85
N ILE A 7 1.28 -10.70 8.63
CA ILE A 7 1.96 -11.41 7.54
C ILE A 7 3.42 -11.67 7.90
N TYR A 8 4.16 -10.66 8.36
CA TYR A 8 5.55 -10.85 8.80
C TYR A 8 5.65 -11.89 9.92
N ARG A 9 4.74 -11.86 10.91
CA ARG A 9 4.73 -12.87 11.98
C ARG A 9 4.52 -14.28 11.45
N GLU A 10 3.58 -14.45 10.52
CA GLU A 10 3.31 -15.74 9.90
C GLU A 10 4.49 -16.20 9.04
N PHE A 11 5.02 -15.33 8.19
CA PHE A 11 6.19 -15.57 7.35
C PHE A 11 7.37 -16.05 8.20
N LEU A 12 7.68 -15.35 9.28
CA LEU A 12 8.78 -15.65 10.19
C LEU A 12 8.48 -16.82 11.16
N GLY A 13 7.24 -17.30 11.21
CA GLY A 13 6.79 -18.35 12.12
C GLY A 13 6.89 -17.94 13.60
N LEU A 14 6.65 -16.68 13.91
CA LEU A 14 6.70 -16.13 15.26
C LEU A 14 5.46 -16.55 16.05
N LYS A 15 5.63 -17.42 17.05
CA LYS A 15 4.57 -17.84 17.98
C LYS A 15 4.44 -16.86 19.14
N LEU A 16 4.15 -15.60 18.83
CA LEU A 16 4.02 -14.52 19.82
C LEU A 16 2.54 -14.23 20.14
N PRO A 17 2.20 -13.87 21.38
CA PRO A 17 0.86 -13.41 21.73
C PRO A 17 0.40 -12.25 20.82
N LYS A 18 -0.86 -12.28 20.37
CA LYS A 18 -1.43 -11.22 19.51
C LYS A 18 -1.41 -9.82 20.14
N ILE A 19 -1.36 -9.75 21.47
CA ILE A 19 -1.29 -8.50 22.22
C ILE A 19 0.10 -7.84 22.18
N LEU A 20 1.16 -8.63 21.98
CA LEU A 20 2.51 -8.09 21.87
C LEU A 20 2.59 -7.28 20.56
N PRO A 21 3.10 -6.03 20.56
CA PRO A 21 3.33 -5.28 19.33
C PRO A 21 4.47 -5.89 18.52
N ASN A 22 4.63 -5.49 17.26
CA ASN A 22 5.84 -5.84 16.51
C ASN A 22 7.04 -5.08 17.05
N SER A 23 8.18 -5.76 17.20
CA SER A 23 9.47 -5.16 17.51
C SER A 23 10.08 -4.36 16.35
N PHE A 24 9.46 -4.43 15.18
CA PHE A 24 9.85 -3.77 13.93
C PHE A 24 8.71 -2.88 13.41
N HIS A 25 9.09 -1.87 12.64
CA HIS A 25 8.20 -1.10 11.78
C HIS A 25 8.38 -1.50 10.31
N TYR A 26 7.46 -1.09 9.45
CA TYR A 26 7.46 -1.50 8.04
C TYR A 26 6.75 -0.45 7.18
N GLU A 27 7.24 -0.27 5.94
CA GLU A 27 6.58 0.55 4.91
C GLU A 27 5.16 0.04 4.61
N HIS A 28 4.24 0.95 4.33
CA HIS A 28 2.82 0.62 4.13
C HIS A 28 2.44 0.27 2.69
N GLY A 29 3.31 0.54 1.73
CA GLY A 29 3.07 0.32 0.30
C GLY A 29 4.27 0.78 -0.51
N TRP A 30 4.06 0.88 -1.82
CA TRP A 30 5.04 1.49 -2.71
C TRP A 30 4.99 3.02 -2.59
N TYR A 31 6.16 3.64 -2.54
CA TYR A 31 6.33 5.10 -2.52
C TYR A 31 7.26 5.51 -3.65
N SER A 32 6.77 6.34 -4.57
CA SER A 32 7.60 6.96 -5.59
C SER A 32 8.57 7.99 -5.01
N SER A 33 8.21 8.64 -3.89
CA SER A 33 9.01 9.69 -3.26
C SER A 33 10.48 9.31 -3.07
N GLU A 34 11.35 10.30 -3.22
CA GLU A 34 12.78 10.21 -2.91
C GLU A 34 13.07 10.50 -1.43
N ASN A 35 12.04 10.82 -0.65
CA ASN A 35 12.16 11.06 0.78
C ASN A 35 11.69 9.86 1.61
N ALA A 36 12.24 9.73 2.81
CA ALA A 36 11.70 8.83 3.82
C ALA A 36 10.36 9.37 4.33
N ILE A 37 9.44 8.47 4.67
CA ILE A 37 8.14 8.85 5.23
C ILE A 37 8.38 9.29 6.68
N ILE A 38 8.04 10.53 7.01
CA ILE A 38 8.28 11.15 8.32
C ILE A 38 7.64 10.32 9.43
N THR A 39 6.43 9.80 9.20
CA THR A 39 5.73 8.96 10.17
C THR A 39 6.41 7.60 10.40
N ASP A 40 7.26 7.15 9.47
CA ASP A 40 8.08 5.95 9.60
C ASP A 40 9.41 6.24 10.31
N ILE A 41 9.82 7.51 10.37
CA ILE A 41 10.99 7.96 11.13
C ILE A 41 10.63 8.08 12.63
N ASP A 42 9.48 8.66 12.98
CA ASP A 42 9.01 8.89 14.38
C ASP A 42 8.42 7.63 15.08
N ILE A 43 9.25 6.59 15.14
CA ILE A 43 8.91 5.29 15.72
C ILE A 43 9.92 4.88 16.80
N TYR A 44 9.51 3.97 17.69
CA TYR A 44 10.34 3.49 18.80
C TYR A 44 11.04 2.15 18.49
N GLN A 45 10.70 1.53 17.37
CA GLN A 45 11.28 0.26 16.94
C GLN A 45 12.70 0.47 16.41
N SER A 46 13.59 -0.46 16.75
CA SER A 46 14.99 -0.47 16.32
C SER A 46 15.18 -1.05 14.91
N LEU A 47 14.14 -1.70 14.37
CA LEU A 47 14.13 -2.28 13.03
C LEU A 47 13.10 -1.56 12.14
N MET A 48 13.52 -1.22 10.93
CA MET A 48 12.67 -0.72 9.85
C MET A 48 12.73 -1.66 8.64
N PHE A 49 11.58 -2.18 8.24
CA PHE A 49 11.47 -3.02 7.05
C PHE A 49 11.02 -2.21 5.85
N VAL A 50 11.80 -2.29 4.78
CA VAL A 50 11.55 -1.60 3.51
C VAL A 50 11.38 -2.61 2.37
N MET A 51 10.76 -2.18 1.28
CA MET A 51 10.42 -3.07 0.16
C MET A 51 11.53 -3.18 -0.89
N SER A 52 12.44 -2.20 -0.99
CA SER A 52 13.53 -2.21 -1.97
C SER A 52 14.84 -1.61 -1.46
N GLU A 53 15.93 -1.89 -2.18
CA GLU A 53 17.24 -1.27 -1.93
C GLU A 53 17.20 0.26 -2.12
N ARG A 54 16.40 0.75 -3.07
CA ARG A 54 16.18 2.19 -3.26
C ARG A 54 15.62 2.82 -1.99
N ARG A 55 14.55 2.24 -1.43
CA ARG A 55 13.96 2.71 -0.18
C ARG A 55 14.93 2.56 0.99
N LYS A 56 15.71 1.47 1.05
CA LYS A 56 16.75 1.30 2.10
C LYS A 56 17.73 2.47 2.12
N LYS A 57 18.31 2.83 0.97
CA LYS A 57 19.25 3.96 0.86
C LYS A 57 18.63 5.27 1.34
N ILE A 58 17.40 5.57 0.91
CA ILE A 58 16.65 6.76 1.34
C ILE A 58 16.49 6.80 2.86
N TYR A 59 16.05 5.71 3.48
CA TYR A 59 15.89 5.65 4.94
C TYR A 59 17.22 5.74 5.68
N GLU A 60 18.26 5.04 5.23
CA GLU A 60 19.59 5.09 5.86
C GLU A 60 20.19 6.50 5.82
N GLU A 61 20.03 7.21 4.69
CA GLU A 61 20.48 8.60 4.56
C GLU A 61 19.73 9.54 5.50
N GLU A 62 18.40 9.46 5.56
CA GLU A 62 17.58 10.29 6.44
C GLU A 62 17.83 10.01 7.92
N LEU A 63 17.97 8.73 8.31
CA LEU A 63 18.31 8.35 9.68
C LEU A 63 19.70 8.86 10.07
N ARG A 64 20.68 8.81 9.16
CA ARG A 64 22.02 9.37 9.39
C ARG A 64 21.98 10.88 9.57
N LYS A 65 21.23 11.62 8.74
CA LYS A 65 21.05 13.08 8.89
C LYS A 65 20.47 13.46 10.25
N LEU A 66 19.55 12.64 10.76
CA LEU A 66 18.88 12.86 12.04
C LEU A 66 19.63 12.26 13.25
N ASN A 67 20.79 11.64 13.04
CA ASN A 67 21.55 10.92 14.06
C ASN A 67 20.70 9.88 14.82
N ILE A 68 19.86 9.14 14.10
CA ILE A 68 19.00 8.08 14.62
C ILE A 68 19.64 6.73 14.31
N GLU A 69 20.01 5.98 15.34
CA GLU A 69 20.44 4.59 15.19
C GLU A 69 19.23 3.68 15.00
N ARG A 70 19.07 3.15 13.78
CA ARG A 70 18.04 2.17 13.43
C ARG A 70 18.54 1.30 12.29
N GLU A 71 18.30 0.00 12.39
CA GLU A 71 18.65 -0.96 11.34
C GLU A 71 17.54 -1.00 10.28
N VAL A 72 17.92 -0.76 9.02
CA VAL A 72 17.02 -0.79 7.87
C VAL A 72 17.26 -2.05 7.05
N ILE A 73 16.22 -2.86 6.87
CA ILE A 73 16.32 -4.19 6.24
C ILE A 73 15.37 -4.26 5.05
N VAL A 74 15.90 -4.64 3.88
CA VAL A 74 15.07 -4.99 2.71
C VAL A 74 14.41 -6.34 2.96
N THR A 75 13.09 -6.34 2.93
CA THR A 75 12.29 -7.56 3.10
C THR A 75 11.41 -7.87 1.91
N GLY A 76 11.27 -6.94 0.96
CA GLY A 76 10.26 -7.02 -0.10
C GLY A 76 8.85 -6.83 0.44
N SER A 77 7.85 -7.01 -0.43
CA SER A 77 6.48 -6.76 -0.04
C SER A 77 5.87 -7.86 0.86
N PRO A 78 5.24 -7.51 1.99
CA PRO A 78 4.51 -8.49 2.80
C PRO A 78 3.34 -9.12 2.02
N PHE A 79 2.72 -8.42 1.05
CA PHE A 79 1.68 -9.03 0.23
C PHE A 79 2.22 -10.19 -0.63
N PHE A 80 3.43 -10.05 -1.21
CA PHE A 80 4.11 -11.14 -1.91
C PHE A 80 4.37 -12.33 -0.97
N MET A 81 4.85 -12.06 0.25
CA MET A 81 5.03 -13.12 1.26
C MET A 81 3.72 -13.84 1.55
N TYR A 82 2.62 -13.10 1.75
CA TYR A 82 1.32 -13.70 2.01
C TYR A 82 0.88 -14.60 0.85
N ARG A 83 0.97 -14.10 -0.39
CA ARG A 83 0.64 -14.87 -1.59
C ARG A 83 1.42 -16.17 -1.67
N LYS A 84 2.75 -16.11 -1.49
CA LYS A 84 3.64 -17.27 -1.50
C LYS A 84 3.31 -18.26 -0.37
N ILE A 85 3.11 -17.79 0.87
CA ILE A 85 2.73 -18.63 2.03
C ILE A 85 1.41 -19.35 1.79
N LYS A 86 0.42 -18.64 1.24
CA LYS A 86 -0.92 -19.16 0.99
C LYS A 86 -1.05 -19.88 -0.36
N LYS A 87 0.02 -19.92 -1.16
CA LYS A 87 0.05 -20.50 -2.51
C LYS A 87 -1.10 -19.98 -3.37
N ILE A 88 -1.32 -18.67 -3.31
CA ILE A 88 -2.37 -18.01 -4.10
C ILE A 88 -1.84 -17.82 -5.51
N GLU A 89 -2.62 -18.33 -6.46
CA GLU A 89 -2.34 -18.27 -7.90
C GLU A 89 -3.51 -17.58 -8.61
N LYS A 90 -3.23 -17.04 -9.80
CA LYS A 90 -4.28 -16.56 -10.69
C LYS A 90 -5.21 -17.71 -11.05
N SER A 91 -6.51 -17.48 -10.94
CA SER A 91 -7.53 -18.47 -11.29
C SER A 91 -7.43 -18.83 -12.77
N LYS A 92 -7.53 -20.12 -13.08
CA LYS A 92 -7.68 -20.59 -14.48
C LYS A 92 -8.98 -20.13 -15.14
N TYR A 93 -9.94 -19.67 -14.33
CA TYR A 93 -11.22 -19.09 -14.77
C TYR A 93 -11.22 -17.55 -14.68
N ALA A 94 -10.05 -16.93 -14.49
CA ALA A 94 -9.93 -15.49 -14.41
C ALA A 94 -10.50 -14.85 -15.68
N ASN A 95 -11.35 -13.83 -15.51
CA ASN A 95 -12.04 -13.14 -16.59
C ASN A 95 -12.13 -11.65 -16.32
N GLY A 96 -12.40 -10.89 -17.38
CA GLY A 96 -12.55 -9.44 -17.32
C GLY A 96 -11.39 -8.70 -16.64
N SER A 97 -11.72 -7.53 -16.09
CA SER A 97 -10.76 -6.65 -15.44
C SER A 97 -11.20 -6.28 -14.04
N VAL A 98 -10.23 -6.16 -13.15
CA VAL A 98 -10.41 -5.39 -11.91
C VAL A 98 -9.79 -4.02 -12.09
N VAL A 99 -10.59 -2.98 -11.86
CA VAL A 99 -10.16 -1.59 -11.94
C VAL A 99 -9.90 -1.09 -10.52
N PHE A 100 -8.75 -0.48 -10.29
CA PHE A 100 -8.36 0.13 -9.01
C PHE A 100 -8.24 1.64 -9.19
N PRO A 101 -9.34 2.41 -9.17
CA PRO A 101 -9.25 3.86 -9.36
C PRO A 101 -8.31 4.51 -8.33
N CYS A 102 -7.72 5.65 -8.70
CA CYS A 102 -7.10 6.57 -7.75
C CYS A 102 -8.06 6.84 -6.59
N HIS A 103 -7.52 6.90 -5.38
CA HIS A 103 -8.35 6.76 -4.18
C HIS A 103 -7.96 7.70 -3.05
N SER A 104 -8.96 8.12 -2.30
CA SER A 104 -8.78 8.89 -1.08
C SER A 104 -8.24 8.01 0.06
N THR A 105 -7.47 8.61 0.95
CA THR A 105 -7.12 8.04 2.26
C THR A 105 -7.90 8.79 3.36
N LYS A 106 -7.48 8.69 4.62
CA LYS A 106 -8.08 9.55 5.66
C LYS A 106 -7.47 10.95 5.63
N GLU A 107 -6.23 11.02 5.18
CA GLU A 107 -5.39 12.20 5.18
C GLU A 107 -5.31 12.87 3.80
N ILE A 108 -5.79 12.20 2.74
CA ILE A 108 -5.81 12.71 1.36
C ILE A 108 -7.21 12.49 0.77
N GLU A 109 -7.78 13.50 0.16
CA GLU A 109 -8.96 13.39 -0.70
C GLU A 109 -8.55 13.47 -2.16
N VAL A 110 -9.16 12.63 -2.99
CA VAL A 110 -8.89 12.57 -4.42
C VAL A 110 -10.12 13.03 -5.19
N ASP A 111 -9.91 13.88 -6.19
CA ASP A 111 -10.94 14.32 -7.13
C ASP A 111 -10.51 14.06 -8.58
N TYR A 112 -11.41 13.47 -9.36
CA TYR A 112 -11.29 13.27 -10.80
C TYR A 112 -12.67 13.03 -11.43
N ASN A 113 -12.78 13.22 -12.74
CA ASN A 113 -14.02 12.97 -13.47
C ASN A 113 -14.29 11.46 -13.63
N ILE A 114 -15.12 10.92 -12.74
CA ILE A 114 -15.50 9.49 -12.72
C ILE A 114 -16.20 9.07 -14.01
N GLU A 115 -17.06 9.91 -14.57
CA GLU A 115 -17.79 9.64 -15.82
C GLU A 115 -16.84 9.47 -16.99
N ASN A 116 -15.93 10.41 -17.20
CA ASN A 116 -14.92 10.33 -18.27
C ASN A 116 -14.03 9.09 -18.09
N PHE A 117 -13.68 8.77 -16.83
CA PHE A 117 -12.96 7.53 -16.56
C PHE A 117 -13.77 6.29 -16.92
N CYS A 118 -15.06 6.24 -16.59
CA CYS A 118 -15.94 5.13 -16.96
C CYS A 118 -16.16 5.05 -18.48
N GLU A 119 -16.28 6.18 -19.18
CA GLU A 119 -16.35 6.18 -20.66
C GLU A 119 -15.10 5.54 -21.28
N SER A 120 -13.93 5.76 -20.68
CA SER A 120 -12.68 5.11 -21.12
C SER A 120 -12.73 3.60 -20.89
N LEU A 121 -13.33 3.14 -19.80
CA LEU A 121 -13.55 1.72 -19.51
C LEU A 121 -14.56 1.10 -20.49
N ASP A 122 -15.61 1.81 -20.86
CA ASP A 122 -16.63 1.35 -21.80
C ASP A 122 -16.08 1.15 -23.21
N ARG A 123 -15.07 1.94 -23.59
CA ARG A 123 -14.36 1.84 -24.88
C ARG A 123 -13.32 0.72 -24.94
N LEU A 124 -13.06 0.03 -23.82
CA LEU A 124 -12.11 -1.09 -23.82
C LEU A 124 -12.57 -2.25 -24.71
N PRO A 125 -11.63 -3.02 -25.30
CA PRO A 125 -11.96 -4.25 -26.01
C PRO A 125 -12.75 -5.23 -25.14
N ASN A 126 -13.59 -6.05 -25.75
CA ASN A 126 -14.49 -6.97 -25.04
C ASN A 126 -13.75 -7.95 -24.11
N GLU A 127 -12.49 -8.28 -24.39
CA GLU A 127 -11.72 -9.20 -23.53
C GLU A 127 -11.37 -8.61 -22.15
N PHE A 128 -11.37 -7.28 -22.02
CA PHE A 128 -11.21 -6.60 -20.72
C PHE A 128 -12.51 -6.56 -19.93
N LYS A 129 -13.64 -6.92 -20.54
CA LYS A 129 -14.96 -6.89 -19.90
C LYS A 129 -15.31 -8.25 -19.30
N PRO A 130 -16.09 -8.29 -18.21
CA PRO A 130 -16.62 -7.15 -17.46
C PRO A 130 -15.54 -6.43 -16.65
N CYS A 131 -15.74 -5.13 -16.41
CA CYS A 131 -14.91 -4.34 -15.51
C CYS A 131 -15.55 -4.30 -14.11
N VAL A 132 -14.80 -4.73 -13.09
CA VAL A 132 -15.22 -4.66 -11.67
C VAL A 132 -14.41 -3.57 -10.97
N ILE A 133 -15.08 -2.58 -10.40
CA ILE A 133 -14.43 -1.46 -9.70
C ILE A 133 -14.11 -1.88 -8.27
N CYS A 134 -12.82 -1.97 -7.93
CA CYS A 134 -12.36 -2.23 -6.58
C CYS A 134 -11.97 -0.93 -5.89
N LEU A 135 -12.91 -0.36 -5.12
CA LEU A 135 -12.66 0.87 -4.36
C LEU A 135 -11.88 0.61 -3.07
N HIS A 136 -10.97 1.54 -2.77
CA HIS A 136 -10.41 1.68 -1.43
C HIS A 136 -11.52 1.93 -0.41
N TRP A 137 -11.31 1.54 0.84
CA TRP A 137 -12.37 1.58 1.87
C TRP A 137 -12.88 3.00 2.16
N CYS A 138 -12.06 4.04 1.99
CA CYS A 138 -12.49 5.43 2.16
C CYS A 138 -13.55 5.80 1.12
N ASP A 139 -13.27 5.54 -0.16
CA ASP A 139 -14.18 5.88 -1.25
C ASP A 139 -15.38 4.93 -1.30
N TYR A 140 -15.19 3.67 -0.94
CA TYR A 140 -16.31 2.73 -0.79
C TYR A 140 -17.31 3.20 0.28
N ASN A 141 -16.84 3.87 1.34
CA ASN A 141 -17.70 4.44 2.36
C ASN A 141 -18.26 5.83 2.00
N ASN A 142 -17.74 6.46 0.95
CA ASN A 142 -18.30 7.67 0.39
C ASN A 142 -19.49 7.29 -0.51
N LYS A 143 -20.71 7.52 -0.01
CA LYS A 143 -21.94 7.16 -0.74
C LYS A 143 -22.01 7.80 -2.13
N ASN A 144 -21.51 9.02 -2.29
CA ASN A 144 -21.56 9.70 -3.58
C ASN A 144 -20.66 9.00 -4.60
N VAL A 145 -19.43 8.64 -4.23
CA VAL A 145 -18.50 7.91 -5.10
C VAL A 145 -19.03 6.51 -5.41
N LEU A 146 -19.46 5.77 -4.38
CA LEU A 146 -19.99 4.42 -4.53
C LEU A 146 -21.21 4.38 -5.47
N GLU A 147 -22.20 5.24 -5.22
CA GLU A 147 -23.43 5.27 -6.02
C GLU A 147 -23.17 5.81 -7.42
N LYS A 148 -22.16 6.67 -7.60
CA LYS A 148 -21.77 7.13 -8.93
C LYS A 148 -21.36 5.97 -9.83
N TYR A 149 -20.42 5.14 -9.38
CA TYR A 149 -20.00 3.96 -10.14
C TYR A 149 -21.16 2.96 -10.39
N LYS A 150 -22.02 2.73 -9.39
CA LYS A 150 -23.18 1.83 -9.56
C LYS A 150 -24.20 2.37 -10.56
N SER A 151 -24.46 3.68 -10.54
CA SER A 151 -25.40 4.33 -11.47
C SER A 151 -24.93 4.24 -12.92
N LEU A 152 -23.62 4.13 -13.14
CA LEU A 152 -22.99 3.89 -14.43
C LEU A 152 -22.96 2.40 -14.82
N GLY A 153 -23.60 1.51 -14.04
CA GLY A 153 -23.76 0.09 -14.35
C GLY A 153 -22.60 -0.80 -13.88
N TYR A 154 -21.62 -0.26 -13.15
CA TYR A 154 -20.47 -1.03 -12.71
C TYR A 154 -20.74 -1.85 -11.44
N LYS A 155 -20.21 -3.08 -11.42
CA LYS A 155 -20.08 -3.84 -10.18
C LYS A 155 -18.97 -3.22 -9.33
N VAL A 156 -19.30 -2.85 -8.09
CA VAL A 156 -18.34 -2.25 -7.15
C VAL A 156 -18.04 -3.19 -5.99
N VAL A 157 -16.77 -3.38 -5.68
CA VAL A 157 -16.25 -4.22 -4.59
C VAL A 157 -15.23 -3.45 -3.75
N THR A 158 -14.85 -4.01 -2.60
CA THR A 158 -13.75 -3.50 -1.77
C THR A 158 -13.04 -4.65 -1.06
N ALA A 159 -11.72 -4.53 -0.86
CA ALA A 159 -10.97 -5.43 0.02
C ALA A 159 -11.36 -5.24 1.51
N GLY A 160 -12.07 -4.15 1.85
CA GLY A 160 -12.60 -3.85 3.17
C GLY A 160 -11.67 -2.96 3.99
N PHE A 161 -11.96 -2.86 5.30
CA PHE A 161 -11.25 -1.93 6.19
C PHE A 161 -9.80 -2.38 6.50
N PRO A 162 -8.77 -1.57 6.23
CA PRO A 162 -7.37 -2.00 6.36
C PRO A 162 -6.79 -1.87 7.78
N ASN A 163 -7.47 -1.19 8.71
CA ASN A 163 -6.87 -0.82 10.00
C ASN A 163 -7.00 -1.90 11.09
N ARG A 164 -6.83 -3.18 10.74
CA ARG A 164 -6.75 -4.28 11.71
C ARG A 164 -5.45 -5.05 11.50
N SER A 165 -4.44 -4.76 12.31
CA SER A 165 -3.07 -5.29 12.17
C SER A 165 -2.93 -6.80 12.38
N ASN A 166 -3.89 -7.44 13.05
CA ASN A 166 -3.83 -8.84 13.49
C ASN A 166 -4.84 -9.77 12.80
N ASN A 167 -5.39 -9.38 11.64
CA ASN A 167 -6.33 -10.19 10.88
C ASN A 167 -5.99 -10.13 9.39
N PHE A 168 -5.99 -11.27 8.71
CA PHE A 168 -5.74 -11.40 7.27
C PHE A 168 -6.93 -11.05 6.38
N LYS A 169 -8.09 -10.66 6.93
CA LYS A 169 -9.32 -10.43 6.14
C LYS A 169 -9.10 -9.47 4.96
N PHE A 170 -8.41 -8.35 5.16
CA PHE A 170 -8.15 -7.40 4.09
C PHE A 170 -7.33 -8.04 2.96
N VAL A 171 -6.17 -8.63 3.31
CA VAL A 171 -5.28 -9.22 2.30
C VAL A 171 -5.90 -10.44 1.62
N LYS A 172 -6.67 -11.24 2.36
CA LYS A 172 -7.44 -12.36 1.80
C LYS A 172 -8.45 -11.84 0.78
N ASN A 173 -9.29 -10.88 1.15
CA ASN A 173 -10.28 -10.31 0.24
C ASN A 173 -9.63 -9.65 -0.98
N TYR A 174 -8.50 -8.96 -0.79
CA TYR A 174 -7.75 -8.35 -1.88
C TYR A 174 -7.31 -9.41 -2.91
N TYR A 175 -6.69 -10.50 -2.45
CA TYR A 175 -6.28 -11.59 -3.35
C TYR A 175 -7.45 -12.41 -3.90
N ASP A 176 -8.56 -12.54 -3.17
CA ASP A 176 -9.79 -13.15 -3.69
C ASP A 176 -10.35 -12.33 -4.87
N ILE A 177 -10.25 -11.00 -4.82
CA ILE A 177 -10.62 -10.12 -5.93
C ILE A 177 -9.60 -10.25 -7.07
N LEU A 178 -8.32 -10.05 -6.78
CA LEU A 178 -7.26 -9.99 -7.77
C LEU A 178 -7.09 -11.31 -8.54
N SER A 179 -7.16 -12.46 -7.86
CA SER A 179 -6.98 -13.79 -8.48
C SER A 179 -8.02 -14.16 -9.52
N ASN A 180 -9.18 -13.51 -9.52
CA ASN A 180 -10.21 -13.75 -10.50
C ASN A 180 -10.15 -12.79 -11.70
N ALA A 181 -9.21 -11.85 -11.73
CA ALA A 181 -9.07 -10.87 -12.80
C ALA A 181 -8.15 -11.39 -13.91
N LYS A 182 -8.58 -11.26 -15.18
CA LYS A 182 -7.68 -11.52 -16.32
C LYS A 182 -6.69 -10.37 -16.49
N TYR A 183 -7.16 -9.13 -16.31
CA TYR A 183 -6.41 -7.88 -16.39
C TYR A 183 -6.65 -6.98 -15.18
N THR A 184 -5.76 -6.00 -14.99
CA THR A 184 -5.93 -4.94 -14.00
C THR A 184 -5.71 -3.57 -14.61
N LEU A 185 -6.46 -2.59 -14.14
CA LEU A 185 -6.52 -1.26 -14.74
C LEU A 185 -6.54 -0.18 -13.65
N SER A 186 -6.02 1.01 -13.93
CA SER A 186 -6.17 2.19 -13.09
C SER A 186 -5.95 3.48 -13.88
N ASN A 187 -6.37 4.61 -13.32
CA ASN A 187 -6.00 5.96 -13.73
C ASN A 187 -4.79 6.55 -12.97
N GLU A 188 -4.20 5.79 -12.05
CA GLU A 188 -2.96 6.18 -11.35
C GLU A 188 -2.10 4.93 -11.05
N ILE A 189 -0.79 5.12 -10.87
CA ILE A 189 0.07 4.06 -10.34
C ILE A 189 -0.07 3.98 -8.83
N GLY A 190 -0.41 2.80 -8.34
CA GLY A 190 -0.48 2.53 -6.91
C GLY A 190 0.13 1.18 -6.58
N THR A 191 0.11 0.83 -5.30
CA THR A 191 0.69 -0.45 -4.86
C THR A 191 0.02 -1.67 -5.52
N TYR A 192 -1.25 -1.55 -5.92
CA TYR A 192 -1.98 -2.59 -6.66
C TYR A 192 -1.34 -2.91 -8.03
N THR A 193 -0.64 -1.98 -8.66
CA THR A 193 0.08 -2.21 -9.92
C THR A 193 1.10 -3.33 -9.75
N PHE A 194 1.93 -3.21 -8.72
CA PHE A 194 2.99 -4.15 -8.41
C PHE A 194 2.45 -5.53 -8.02
N TYR A 195 1.36 -5.57 -7.26
CA TYR A 195 0.72 -6.83 -6.85
C TYR A 195 0.10 -7.57 -8.03
N SER A 196 -0.41 -6.84 -9.02
CA SER A 196 -0.99 -7.44 -10.22
C SER A 196 0.08 -8.09 -11.09
N VAL A 197 1.15 -7.35 -11.39
CA VAL A 197 2.28 -7.82 -12.21
C VAL A 197 3.00 -9.00 -11.55
N GLU A 198 3.24 -8.96 -10.24
CA GLU A 198 3.88 -10.06 -9.52
C GLU A 198 3.06 -11.36 -9.57
N MET A 199 1.74 -11.26 -9.70
CA MET A 199 0.84 -12.41 -9.87
C MET A 199 0.66 -12.83 -11.34
N GLY A 200 1.41 -12.22 -12.26
CA GLY A 200 1.30 -12.47 -13.70
C GLY A 200 0.02 -11.91 -14.32
N ILE A 201 -0.59 -10.89 -13.70
CA ILE A 201 -1.73 -10.18 -14.27
C ILE A 201 -1.23 -8.89 -14.94
N PRO A 202 -1.49 -8.69 -16.24
CA PRO A 202 -1.14 -7.46 -16.92
C PRO A 202 -1.84 -6.26 -16.28
N PHE A 203 -1.09 -5.17 -16.11
CA PHE A 203 -1.61 -3.92 -15.58
C PHE A 203 -1.57 -2.85 -16.67
N SER A 204 -2.66 -2.09 -16.82
CA SER A 204 -2.74 -0.95 -17.74
C SER A 204 -3.07 0.33 -16.98
N LEU A 205 -2.23 1.34 -17.14
CA LEU A 205 -2.53 2.70 -16.75
C LEU A 205 -3.28 3.38 -17.90
N ILE A 206 -4.55 3.72 -17.66
CA ILE A 206 -5.47 4.27 -18.66
C ILE A 206 -6.10 5.56 -18.15
N ASN A 207 -6.40 6.49 -19.05
CA ASN A 207 -7.04 7.76 -18.71
C ASN A 207 -6.38 8.46 -17.50
N LYS A 208 -5.06 8.68 -17.59
CA LYS A 208 -4.25 9.51 -16.68
C LYS A 208 -4.64 10.99 -16.82
N GLY A 209 -5.94 11.29 -16.76
CA GLY A 209 -6.49 12.64 -16.81
C GLY A 209 -6.12 13.43 -15.56
N GLU A 210 -6.73 14.60 -15.40
CA GLU A 210 -6.48 15.44 -14.23
C GLU A 210 -7.05 14.81 -12.95
N VAL A 211 -6.18 14.09 -12.23
CA VAL A 211 -6.41 13.65 -10.85
C VAL A 211 -5.85 14.72 -9.93
N THR A 212 -6.68 15.25 -9.04
CA THR A 212 -6.28 16.24 -8.05
C THR A 212 -6.26 15.59 -6.67
N HIS A 213 -5.15 15.76 -5.95
CA HIS A 213 -4.99 15.31 -4.57
C HIS A 213 -5.09 16.50 -3.61
N HIS A 214 -5.99 16.41 -2.64
CA HIS A 214 -6.23 17.41 -1.60
C HIS A 214 -5.71 16.89 -0.26
N ASN A 215 -4.65 17.51 0.25
CA ASN A 215 -4.10 17.15 1.56
C ASN A 215 -5.05 17.58 2.69
N LYS A 216 -5.57 16.61 3.46
CA LYS A 216 -6.43 16.81 4.65
C LYS A 216 -5.66 16.67 5.97
N GLY A 217 -4.36 16.39 5.93
CA GLY A 217 -3.53 16.25 7.13
C GLY A 217 -2.40 15.24 7.05
N ASP A 218 -1.97 14.84 5.86
CA ASP A 218 -0.79 14.01 5.66
C ASP A 218 0.46 14.85 5.95
N LEU A 219 1.16 14.49 7.02
CA LEU A 219 2.38 15.15 7.46
C LEU A 219 3.55 14.91 6.50
N ASN A 220 3.50 13.85 5.69
CA ASN A 220 4.56 13.58 4.70
C ASN A 220 4.51 14.56 3.52
N LEU A 221 3.44 15.36 3.45
CA LEU A 221 3.24 16.43 2.49
C LEU A 221 3.42 17.81 3.18
N SER A 222 4.07 17.92 4.34
CA SER A 222 4.07 19.17 5.14
C SER A 222 4.86 20.37 4.58
N ASN A 223 5.70 20.18 3.55
CA ASN A 223 6.28 21.28 2.76
C ASN A 223 5.33 21.78 1.65
N TRP A 224 4.10 21.25 1.60
CA TRP A 224 3.15 21.38 0.50
C TRP A 224 1.88 22.02 1.11
N ASN A 225 1.50 23.23 0.71
CA ASN A 225 0.48 23.99 1.45
C ASN A 225 -0.86 23.24 1.50
N ILE A 226 -1.62 23.49 2.57
CA ILE A 226 -2.97 22.98 2.87
C ILE A 226 -4.03 23.31 1.78
N PHE A 227 -3.66 23.94 0.67
CA PHE A 227 -4.56 24.32 -0.44
C PHE A 227 -3.98 24.12 -1.85
N ASP A 228 -2.80 23.53 -1.99
CA ASP A 228 -2.18 23.40 -3.30
C ASP A 228 -2.87 22.28 -4.11
N LYS A 229 -3.34 22.63 -5.31
CA LYS A 229 -3.79 21.67 -6.32
C LYS A 229 -2.54 21.03 -6.93
N PHE A 230 -2.37 19.73 -6.76
CA PHE A 230 -1.24 19.03 -7.37
C PHE A 230 -1.67 18.34 -8.65
N LYS A 231 -1.03 18.72 -9.76
CA LYS A 231 -0.84 17.80 -10.88
C LYS A 231 0.28 16.85 -10.45
N ALA A 232 0.14 15.56 -10.72
CA ALA A 232 1.15 14.55 -10.42
C ALA A 232 2.58 14.97 -10.87
N SER A 233 2.70 15.90 -11.84
CA SER A 233 3.88 16.51 -12.49
C SER A 233 5.01 17.10 -11.63
N GLU A 234 4.91 17.20 -10.31
CA GLU A 234 6.11 17.37 -9.43
C GLU A 234 6.76 15.99 -9.19
N ILE A 235 6.99 15.29 -10.31
CA ILE A 235 7.11 13.84 -10.38
C ILE A 235 8.49 13.42 -9.89
N SER A 236 8.52 12.61 -8.83
CA SER A 236 9.66 11.73 -8.61
C SER A 236 9.96 10.97 -9.89
N LEU A 237 11.20 10.99 -10.39
CA LEU A 237 11.62 10.28 -11.61
C LEU A 237 11.15 8.82 -11.65
N ILE A 238 10.99 8.19 -10.48
CA ILE A 238 10.48 6.83 -10.30
C ILE A 238 8.99 6.71 -10.67
N MET A 239 8.15 7.70 -10.36
CA MET A 239 6.75 7.71 -10.78
C MET A 239 6.65 7.96 -12.30
N GLU A 240 7.44 8.86 -12.85
CA GLU A 240 7.50 9.12 -14.31
C GLU A 240 7.85 7.84 -15.07
N GLU A 241 8.85 7.12 -14.57
CA GLU A 241 9.26 5.84 -15.13
C GLU A 241 8.19 4.77 -14.97
N ALA A 242 7.55 4.67 -13.79
CA ALA A 242 6.44 3.75 -13.60
C ALA A 242 5.30 4.03 -14.58
N GLU A 243 4.90 5.29 -14.72
CA GLU A 243 3.85 5.68 -15.66
C GLU A 243 4.24 5.33 -17.09
N ARG A 244 5.47 5.62 -17.53
CA ARG A 244 5.97 5.24 -18.86
C ARG A 244 5.85 3.74 -19.11
N ILE A 245 6.27 2.92 -18.14
CA ILE A 245 6.29 1.45 -18.24
C ILE A 245 4.87 0.85 -18.27
N PHE A 246 3.92 1.46 -17.57
CA PHE A 246 2.57 0.92 -17.40
C PHE A 246 1.51 1.60 -18.26
N TYR A 247 1.84 2.70 -18.95
CA TYR A 247 0.91 3.47 -19.76
C TYR A 247 0.37 2.67 -20.95
N GLY A 248 -0.92 2.84 -21.21
CA GLY A 248 -1.60 2.20 -22.33
C GLY A 248 -2.11 0.80 -22.01
N ILE A 249 -2.72 0.16 -23.02
CA ILE A 249 -3.34 -1.15 -22.88
C ILE A 249 -2.29 -2.25 -22.96
N ASN A 250 -2.18 -3.04 -21.90
CA ASN A 250 -1.25 -4.15 -21.78
C ASN A 250 -2.01 -5.49 -21.76
N TYR A 251 -1.72 -6.36 -22.73
CA TYR A 251 -2.33 -7.69 -22.86
C TYR A 251 -1.55 -8.77 -22.10
N GLU A 252 -0.28 -8.52 -21.83
CA GLU A 252 0.65 -9.41 -21.13
C GLU A 252 1.54 -8.62 -20.19
N VAL A 253 2.17 -9.32 -19.23
CA VAL A 253 3.20 -8.72 -18.37
C VAL A 253 4.51 -8.71 -19.13
N SER A 254 4.99 -7.53 -19.53
CA SER A 254 6.27 -7.39 -20.23
C SER A 254 7.47 -7.68 -19.30
N SER A 255 8.63 -7.95 -19.90
CA SER A 255 9.89 -8.09 -19.15
C SER A 255 10.24 -6.82 -18.38
N GLU A 256 10.02 -5.65 -18.98
CA GLU A 256 10.26 -4.34 -18.38
C GLU A 256 9.35 -4.11 -17.15
N GLN A 257 8.06 -4.41 -17.26
CA GLN A 257 7.12 -4.35 -16.14
C GLN A 257 7.55 -5.27 -15.00
N ARG A 258 7.95 -6.51 -15.32
CA ARG A 258 8.42 -7.48 -14.32
C ARG A 258 9.68 -6.99 -13.61
N GLN A 259 10.66 -6.51 -14.37
CA GLN A 259 11.92 -6.00 -13.83
C GLN A 259 11.69 -4.80 -12.92
N PHE A 260 10.84 -3.86 -13.31
CA PHE A 260 10.50 -2.70 -12.48
C PHE A 260 9.87 -3.12 -11.16
N VAL A 261 8.90 -4.05 -11.19
CA VAL A 261 8.25 -4.56 -9.97
C VAL A 261 9.22 -5.33 -9.07
N GLU A 262 10.14 -6.10 -9.66
CA GLU A 262 11.19 -6.80 -8.94
C GLU A 262 12.12 -5.85 -8.19
N LEU A 263 12.52 -4.76 -8.83
CA LEU A 263 13.38 -3.74 -8.25
C LEU A 263 12.67 -2.99 -7.11
N GLU A 264 11.41 -2.63 -7.29
CA GLU A 264 10.70 -1.72 -6.41
C GLU A 264 10.01 -2.40 -5.21
N MET A 265 9.69 -3.69 -5.32
CA MET A 265 8.92 -4.42 -4.30
C MET A 265 9.64 -5.67 -3.79
N GLY A 266 10.91 -5.84 -4.16
CA GLY A 266 11.80 -6.87 -3.63
C GLY A 266 11.30 -8.28 -3.90
N SER A 267 10.83 -8.58 -5.12
CA SER A 267 10.52 -9.96 -5.51
C SER A 267 11.74 -10.76 -5.96
N ASN A 268 12.90 -10.12 -6.12
CA ASN A 268 14.16 -10.77 -6.49
C ASN A 268 15.10 -10.93 -5.27
N GLU A 269 15.49 -12.18 -4.98
CA GLU A 269 15.96 -12.64 -3.65
C GLU A 269 17.40 -12.28 -3.30
N GLN A 270 18.16 -11.67 -4.21
CA GLN A 270 19.62 -11.57 -4.09
C GLN A 270 20.11 -10.74 -2.89
N ASN A 271 19.36 -9.72 -2.46
CA ASN A 271 19.73 -8.87 -1.32
C ASN A 271 18.83 -9.06 -0.09
N MET A 272 17.87 -9.99 -0.15
CA MET A 272 16.97 -10.23 0.98
C MET A 272 17.56 -11.24 1.94
N LEU A 273 17.47 -10.93 3.24
CA LEU A 273 17.79 -11.90 4.27
C LEU A 273 16.85 -13.10 4.16
N ASN A 274 17.41 -14.30 4.31
CA ASN A 274 16.56 -15.48 4.35
C ASN A 274 15.68 -15.46 5.61
N LYS A 275 14.58 -16.22 5.57
CA LYS A 275 13.60 -16.30 6.66
C LYS A 275 14.23 -16.58 8.03
N TYR A 276 15.25 -17.42 8.11
CA TYR A 276 15.89 -17.77 9.38
C TYR A 276 16.73 -16.61 9.94
N GLN A 277 17.51 -15.95 9.08
CA GLN A 277 18.28 -14.76 9.43
C GLN A 277 17.35 -13.64 9.93
N LEU A 278 16.32 -13.31 9.15
CA LEU A 278 15.35 -12.27 9.51
C LEU A 278 14.62 -12.60 10.82
N ARG A 279 14.23 -13.87 11.01
CA ARG A 279 13.61 -14.34 12.27
C ARG A 279 14.53 -14.13 13.46
N LYS A 280 15.83 -14.45 13.34
CA LYS A 280 16.81 -14.29 14.43
C LYS A 280 16.97 -12.82 14.82
N ILE A 281 17.07 -11.92 13.83
CA ILE A 281 17.15 -10.47 14.06
C ILE A 281 15.89 -9.96 14.77
N VAL A 282 14.71 -10.35 14.28
CA VAL A 282 13.44 -9.97 14.90
C VAL A 282 13.34 -10.48 16.33
N LEU A 283 13.66 -11.73 16.60
CA LEU A 283 13.64 -12.28 17.97
C LEU A 283 14.63 -11.57 18.91
N LYS A 284 15.80 -11.18 18.41
CA LYS A 284 16.76 -10.36 19.17
C LYS A 284 16.17 -8.99 19.49
N SER A 285 15.57 -8.32 18.52
CA SER A 285 14.97 -6.98 18.73
C SER A 285 13.86 -6.94 19.78
N TYR A 286 13.16 -8.04 20.06
CA TYR A 286 12.19 -8.11 21.16
C TYR A 286 12.83 -7.97 22.56
N LYS A 287 14.11 -8.33 22.71
CA LYS A 287 14.89 -8.10 23.93
C LYS A 287 15.30 -6.63 24.06
N ASP A 288 15.49 -5.97 22.93
CA ASP A 288 15.97 -4.59 22.83
C ASP A 288 14.81 -3.58 22.78
N ILE A 289 13.54 -4.04 22.80
CA ILE A 289 12.38 -3.15 22.91
C ILE A 289 12.52 -2.34 24.20
N ASN A 290 12.63 -1.03 24.04
CA ASN A 290 12.54 -0.10 25.16
C ASN A 290 11.08 -0.07 25.65
N TYR A 291 10.71 -1.04 26.50
CA TYR A 291 9.37 -1.18 27.06
C TYR A 291 8.92 0.08 27.80
N TYR A 292 9.85 0.85 28.37
CA TYR A 292 9.56 2.13 28.99
C TYR A 292 9.04 3.18 27.99
N LYS A 293 9.72 3.37 26.84
CA LYS A 293 9.21 4.26 25.77
C LYS A 293 7.85 3.78 25.23
N LEU A 294 7.67 2.47 25.07
CA LEU A 294 6.41 1.86 24.65
C LEU A 294 5.29 2.15 25.65
N ILE A 295 5.51 1.88 26.94
CA ILE A 295 4.55 2.13 28.02
C ILE A 295 4.21 3.62 28.09
N LYS A 296 5.21 4.51 28.01
CA LYS A 296 4.98 5.96 28.01
C LYS A 296 4.10 6.41 26.85
N LYS A 297 4.30 5.90 25.63
CA LYS A 297 3.47 6.22 24.44
C LYS A 297 2.05 5.65 24.58
N ILE A 298 1.89 4.45 25.17
CA ILE A 298 0.59 3.87 25.49
C ILE A 298 -0.16 4.75 26.51
N ILE A 299 0.50 5.14 27.60
CA ILE A 299 -0.07 6.04 28.63
C ILE A 299 -0.51 7.36 27.99
N LEU A 300 0.31 7.96 27.13
CA LEU A 300 -0.05 9.20 26.41
C LEU A 300 -1.30 9.02 25.54
N LYS A 301 -1.37 7.92 24.78
CA LYS A 301 -2.55 7.61 23.95
C LYS A 301 -3.81 7.42 24.79
N ILE A 302 -3.71 6.73 25.94
CA ILE A 302 -4.83 6.56 26.87
C ILE A 302 -5.27 7.91 27.43
N LYS A 303 -4.34 8.75 27.90
CA LYS A 303 -4.64 10.10 28.40
C LYS A 303 -5.35 10.96 27.35
N ASN A 304 -4.86 10.95 26.10
CA ASN A 304 -5.48 11.69 25.00
C ASN A 304 -6.89 11.17 24.68
N LYS A 305 -7.10 9.85 24.71
CA LYS A 305 -8.41 9.24 24.49
C LYS A 305 -9.40 9.57 25.61
N ILE A 306 -8.95 9.55 26.88
CA ILE A 306 -9.76 9.97 28.04
C ILE A 306 -10.16 11.44 27.88
N LYS A 307 -9.21 12.33 27.56
CA LYS A 307 -9.46 13.76 27.33
C LYS A 307 -10.47 14.02 26.20
N TYR A 308 -10.38 13.25 25.11
CA TYR A 308 -11.34 13.33 24.01
C TYR A 308 -12.76 12.92 24.45
N ILE A 309 -12.89 11.81 25.18
CA ILE A 309 -14.18 11.33 25.69
C ILE A 309 -14.78 12.32 26.70
N SER A 310 -13.97 12.85 27.62
CA SER A 310 -14.44 13.85 28.60
C SER A 310 -14.92 15.14 27.96
N ASN A 311 -14.27 15.58 26.87
CA ASN A 311 -14.70 16.76 26.12
C ASN A 311 -15.98 16.52 25.31
N LYS A 312 -16.22 15.29 24.86
CA LYS A 312 -17.44 14.92 24.13
C LYS A 312 -18.66 14.75 25.04
N LEU A 313 -18.46 14.38 26.31
CA LEU A 313 -19.53 14.29 27.32
C LEU A 313 -19.91 15.65 27.92
N ARG A 314 -19.10 16.70 27.70
CA ARG A 314 -19.36 18.08 28.16
C ARG A 314 -20.01 18.97 27.08
N ARG A 315 -20.30 18.43 25.91
CA ARG A 315 -21.00 19.09 24.80
C ARG A 315 -22.33 18.40 24.57
#